data_AF-A0A444URF6-F1
#
_entry.id   AF-A0A444URF6-F1
#
_cell.length_a   1.000
_cell.length_b   1.000
_cell.length_c   1.000
_cell.angle_alpha   90.00
_cell.angle_beta   90.00
_cell.angle_gamma   90.00
#
_symmetry.space_group_name_H-M   'P 1'
#
loop_
_entity.id
_entity.type
_entity.pdbx_description
1 polymer ?
#
loop_
_entity_poly.entity_id
_entity_poly.type
_entity_poly.pdbx_seq_one_letter_code
_entity_poly.pdbx_strand_id
1 'polypeptide(L)'
;MLYSKRLTPLYESLASYFLQPSRGSAVFAKTSPVHLISLRTMAKSKFEYVRNFEVDDTCLRNCWIVVRLDGRNFHKFAEQHSFTKPNDDRALNLMTRCAQAVMEELEDIVIAYGQSDEYSFVFQKKSNWFKRRASKFMTHVASQFASSYVFYWKDYFQDQTLLYPPGFDGRVILYPSNQNLRDYLSWRQADCHINNLFNTVFWNLVQKGGLTTSQAEEKLRLMLYSKRLTPLYESLASYFLQPSRGSAVFAKTSPVHLISLRTMAKSKFEYVRNFEVDDTCLRNCWIVVRLDGRNFHKFAEQHSFTKPNDDRALNLMTRCAQAVMEELEDIVIAYGQSDEYSFVFQKKSNWFKRRASKFMTHVASQFASSYVFYWKDYFQDQTLLYPPGFDGRVILYPSNQNLRDYLSWRQADCHINNLFNTVFWNLVQKGGLTTSQAEEKLRGTLSGDKNEILFSEFNINYNNEPLIHRKGTALVWKKIDEITMKTIKLPNEEKEKEIAVTRTRKKVTSLHCDLIGEEFWEEHSEILEDDS
;
A
#
# COMPACT_ATOMS: atom_id res chain seq x y z
N MET A 1 -60.14 9.31 -46.02
CA MET A 1 -58.68 9.46 -46.17
C MET A 1 -58.06 9.27 -44.79
N LEU A 2 -57.91 8.02 -44.34
CA LEU A 2 -56.73 7.15 -44.48
C LEU A 2 -55.49 7.63 -43.68
N TYR A 3 -55.26 6.92 -42.55
CA TYR A 3 -53.99 6.55 -41.88
C TYR A 3 -53.07 7.68 -41.36
N SER A 4 -52.40 7.60 -40.19
CA SER A 4 -52.26 6.57 -39.14
C SER A 4 -51.30 7.09 -38.04
N LYS A 5 -51.65 6.87 -36.76
CA LYS A 5 -50.84 6.37 -35.60
C LYS A 5 -49.30 6.58 -35.64
N ARG A 6 -48.53 6.84 -34.58
CA ARG A 6 -48.68 6.79 -33.10
C ARG A 6 -47.28 7.10 -32.48
N LEU A 7 -47.27 7.37 -31.16
CA LEU A 7 -46.19 7.14 -30.16
C LEU A 7 -45.19 8.28 -29.83
N THR A 8 -45.43 8.91 -28.68
CA THR A 8 -44.53 9.55 -27.70
C THR A 8 -43.61 8.51 -26.97
N PRO A 9 -42.73 8.85 -25.99
CA PRO A 9 -41.83 9.99 -25.71
C PRO A 9 -40.42 9.53 -25.19
N LEU A 10 -39.59 10.45 -24.63
CA LEU A 10 -38.32 10.25 -23.86
C LEU A 10 -37.08 9.76 -24.64
N TYR A 11 -36.08 10.63 -24.84
CA TYR A 11 -34.63 10.33 -24.68
C TYR A 11 -33.77 11.59 -24.96
N GLU A 12 -33.98 12.68 -24.21
CA GLU A 12 -33.06 13.81 -24.19
C GLU A 12 -32.95 14.33 -22.76
N SER A 13 -31.88 13.96 -22.03
CA SER A 13 -31.31 14.73 -20.91
C SER A 13 -30.26 13.93 -20.12
N LEU A 14 -29.14 13.54 -20.74
CA LEU A 14 -27.92 13.16 -19.96
C LEU A 14 -26.59 13.56 -20.63
N ALA A 15 -26.59 14.13 -21.84
CA ALA A 15 -25.36 14.33 -22.63
C ALA A 15 -24.73 15.74 -22.57
N SER A 16 -25.30 16.72 -21.86
CA SER A 16 -24.84 18.12 -21.92
C SER A 16 -24.06 18.65 -20.71
N TYR A 17 -23.77 17.82 -19.69
CA TYR A 17 -23.21 18.32 -18.41
C TYR A 17 -21.69 18.24 -18.23
N PHE A 18 -20.90 17.75 -19.19
CA PHE A 18 -19.53 17.28 -18.90
C PHE A 18 -18.36 17.90 -19.67
N LEU A 19 -18.55 18.82 -20.63
CA LEU A 19 -17.45 19.24 -21.49
C LEU A 19 -17.44 20.75 -21.73
N GLN A 20 -16.33 21.42 -21.38
CA GLN A 20 -15.99 22.76 -21.87
C GLN A 20 -14.71 22.69 -22.74
N PRO A 21 -14.67 23.33 -23.92
CA PRO A 21 -13.48 23.37 -24.77
C PRO A 21 -12.54 24.53 -24.42
N SER A 22 -11.22 24.30 -24.41
CA SER A 22 -10.20 25.37 -24.33
C SER A 22 -9.22 25.31 -25.50
N ARG A 23 -8.98 26.46 -26.15
CA ARG A 23 -8.01 26.69 -27.24
C ARG A 23 -6.60 26.92 -26.68
N GLY A 24 -5.55 26.40 -27.33
CA GLY A 24 -4.15 26.79 -27.06
C GLY A 24 -3.08 25.90 -27.72
N SER A 25 -2.30 26.52 -28.59
CA SER A 25 -1.33 26.03 -29.59
C SER A 25 -0.19 25.09 -29.16
N ALA A 26 0.25 24.25 -30.11
CA ALA A 26 1.40 23.34 -30.04
C ALA A 26 2.63 23.87 -30.81
N VAL A 27 3.84 23.44 -30.40
CA VAL A 27 5.03 23.34 -31.28
C VAL A 27 5.82 22.06 -30.91
N PHE A 28 6.17 21.29 -31.94
CA PHE A 28 6.75 19.93 -31.91
C PHE A 28 8.30 19.90 -31.81
N ALA A 29 8.84 18.79 -31.29
CA ALA A 29 10.08 18.17 -31.77
C ALA A 29 10.03 16.63 -31.57
N LYS A 30 10.45 15.89 -32.60
CA LYS A 30 10.31 14.42 -32.80
C LYS A 30 11.51 13.64 -32.26
N THR A 31 11.27 12.46 -31.67
CA THR A 31 11.92 11.14 -31.94
C THR A 31 11.23 10.04 -31.10
N SER A 32 10.84 8.93 -31.75
CA SER A 32 10.15 7.76 -31.16
C SER A 32 11.09 6.87 -30.32
N PRO A 33 10.57 6.18 -29.28
CA PRO A 33 10.03 4.83 -29.43
C PRO A 33 8.56 4.74 -29.00
N VAL A 34 7.87 3.65 -29.37
CA VAL A 34 6.46 3.36 -29.10
C VAL A 34 6.20 3.36 -27.58
N HIS A 35 5.85 4.53 -27.05
CA HIS A 35 5.10 4.67 -25.82
C HIS A 35 3.63 4.56 -26.21
N LEU A 36 2.87 3.71 -25.51
CA LEU A 36 1.47 4.05 -25.27
C LEU A 36 1.49 5.47 -24.69
N ILE A 37 1.18 6.45 -25.52
CA ILE A 37 1.06 7.83 -25.10
C ILE A 37 0.01 7.81 -24.01
N SER A 38 0.41 8.13 -22.78
CA SER A 38 -0.50 8.59 -21.75
C SER A 38 -1.32 9.71 -22.38
N LEU A 39 -2.56 9.40 -22.78
CA LEU A 39 -3.54 10.29 -23.38
C LEU A 39 -3.85 11.41 -22.37
N ARG A 40 -2.95 12.38 -22.26
CA ARG A 40 -3.07 13.55 -21.37
C ARG A 40 -3.89 14.69 -21.94
N THR A 41 -4.47 14.50 -23.13
CA THR A 41 -5.42 15.44 -23.72
C THR A 41 -6.81 14.78 -23.82
N MET A 42 -7.24 14.15 -22.72
CA MET A 42 -8.65 13.78 -22.55
C MET A 42 -9.44 15.01 -22.10
N ALA A 43 -10.71 15.03 -22.49
CA ALA A 43 -11.71 15.91 -21.90
C ALA A 43 -11.59 15.93 -20.38
N LYS A 44 -11.34 17.11 -19.83
CA LYS A 44 -11.23 17.32 -18.39
C LYS A 44 -12.60 17.16 -17.75
N SER A 45 -12.77 16.15 -16.89
CA SER A 45 -14.03 16.03 -16.16
C SER A 45 -14.18 17.23 -15.22
N LYS A 46 -15.42 17.61 -14.90
CA LYS A 46 -15.70 18.73 -13.97
C LYS A 46 -15.05 18.54 -12.58
N PHE A 47 -14.66 17.31 -12.24
CA PHE A 47 -14.05 16.94 -10.98
C PHE A 47 -12.51 17.04 -10.97
N GLU A 48 -11.84 17.30 -12.11
CA GLU A 48 -10.37 17.27 -12.20
C GLU A 48 -9.67 18.21 -11.22
N TYR A 49 -10.34 19.28 -10.76
CA TYR A 49 -9.79 20.24 -9.80
C TYR A 49 -9.30 19.57 -8.50
N VAL A 50 -9.87 18.42 -8.09
CA VAL A 50 -9.44 17.67 -6.90
C VAL A 50 -7.99 17.21 -6.98
N ARG A 51 -7.43 17.08 -8.20
CA ARG A 51 -6.02 16.79 -8.41
C ARG A 51 -5.09 17.88 -7.84
N ASN A 52 -5.58 19.12 -7.71
CA ASN A 52 -4.80 20.23 -7.17
C ASN A 52 -4.52 20.10 -5.67
N PHE A 53 -5.16 19.15 -4.98
CA PHE A 53 -4.85 18.81 -3.58
C PHE A 53 -3.63 17.89 -3.45
N GLU A 54 -3.09 17.34 -4.54
CA GLU A 54 -1.82 16.59 -4.51
C GLU A 54 -0.67 17.52 -4.08
N VAL A 55 0.01 17.16 -2.99
CA VAL A 55 1.14 17.93 -2.46
C VAL A 55 2.44 17.46 -3.12
N ASP A 56 3.32 18.40 -3.45
CA ASP A 56 4.69 18.10 -3.88
C ASP A 56 5.56 17.73 -2.66
N ASP A 57 6.12 16.53 -2.69
CA ASP A 57 6.97 15.95 -1.66
C ASP A 57 8.40 15.69 -2.17
N THR A 58 8.86 16.54 -3.09
CA THR A 58 10.20 16.46 -3.68
C THR A 58 11.29 16.61 -2.62
N CYS A 59 12.14 15.57 -2.50
CA CYS A 59 13.30 15.56 -1.63
C CYS A 59 14.33 16.64 -2.03
N LEU A 60 14.93 17.29 -1.03
CA LEU A 60 16.00 18.27 -1.21
C LEU A 60 17.11 17.74 -2.13
N ARG A 61 17.57 18.58 -3.07
CA ARG A 61 18.68 18.25 -3.97
C ARG A 61 19.98 18.09 -3.18
N ASN A 62 20.94 17.38 -3.76
CA ASN A 62 22.27 17.15 -3.16
C ASN A 62 22.21 16.59 -1.73
N CYS A 63 21.19 15.79 -1.43
CA CYS A 63 21.09 14.99 -0.21
C CYS A 63 21.05 13.51 -0.59
N TRP A 64 21.71 12.68 0.21
CA TRP A 64 21.50 11.23 0.20
C TRP A 64 20.05 10.95 0.58
N ILE A 65 19.37 10.13 -0.20
CA ILE A 65 18.01 9.68 0.12
C ILE A 65 18.17 8.29 0.72
N VAL A 66 17.74 8.14 1.98
CA VAL A 66 17.71 6.85 2.67
C VAL A 66 16.26 6.46 2.88
N VAL A 67 15.84 5.36 2.26
CA VAL A 67 14.56 4.73 2.57
C VAL A 67 14.80 3.67 3.63
N ARG A 68 14.27 3.89 4.83
CA ARG A 68 14.26 2.86 5.88
C ARG A 68 12.93 2.13 5.84
N LEU A 69 12.98 0.80 5.80
CA LEU A 69 11.84 -0.10 5.95
C LEU A 69 11.88 -0.79 7.31
N ASP A 70 10.71 -1.02 7.90
CA ASP A 70 10.52 -1.74 9.16
C ASP A 70 9.31 -2.70 9.04
N GLY A 71 9.43 -3.93 9.55
CA GLY A 71 8.37 -4.94 9.52
C GLY A 71 7.20 -4.61 10.46
N ARG A 72 5.95 -4.76 9.99
CA ARG A 72 4.75 -4.54 10.80
C ARG A 72 4.46 -5.78 11.66
N ASN A 73 4.46 -5.62 12.98
CA ASN A 73 4.16 -6.69 13.95
C ASN A 73 5.00 -7.97 13.73
N PHE A 74 6.24 -7.81 13.28
CA PHE A 74 7.06 -8.92 12.83
C PHE A 74 7.42 -9.91 13.95
N HIS A 75 7.37 -9.48 15.21
CA HIS A 75 7.49 -10.38 16.36
C HIS A 75 6.39 -11.46 16.38
N LYS A 76 5.12 -11.08 16.14
CA LYS A 76 3.99 -12.03 16.04
C LYS A 76 4.12 -12.89 14.79
N PHE A 77 4.55 -12.29 13.68
CA PHE A 77 4.81 -13.02 12.44
C PHE A 77 5.84 -14.13 12.65
N ALA A 78 6.99 -13.81 13.26
CA ALA A 78 8.05 -14.76 13.55
C ALA A 78 7.60 -15.85 14.55
N GLU A 79 6.74 -15.51 15.52
CA GLU A 79 6.18 -16.48 16.46
C GLU A 79 5.22 -17.46 15.79
N GLN A 80 4.26 -16.97 14.99
CA GLN A 80 3.28 -17.81 14.29
C GLN A 80 3.92 -18.68 13.22
N HIS A 81 5.07 -18.26 12.69
CA HIS A 81 5.88 -19.05 11.78
C HIS A 81 7.04 -19.79 12.48
N SER A 82 7.05 -19.87 13.82
CA SER A 82 8.02 -20.69 14.57
C SER A 82 9.49 -20.43 14.19
N PHE A 83 9.86 -19.17 13.96
CA PHE A 83 11.23 -18.81 13.61
C PHE A 83 12.19 -19.17 14.74
N THR A 84 13.34 -19.71 14.36
CA THR A 84 14.42 -20.04 15.28
C THR A 84 14.88 -18.79 16.03
N LYS A 85 15.07 -18.93 17.35
CA LYS A 85 15.54 -17.84 18.21
C LYS A 85 16.99 -18.13 18.66
N PRO A 86 17.85 -17.10 18.77
CA PRO A 86 17.55 -15.67 18.61
C PRO A 86 17.42 -15.22 17.14
N ASN A 87 18.03 -15.94 16.20
CA ASN A 87 18.07 -15.62 14.78
C ASN A 87 17.71 -16.86 13.95
N ASP A 88 16.88 -16.68 12.92
CA ASP A 88 16.58 -17.71 11.93
C ASP A 88 17.27 -17.32 10.62
N ASP A 89 18.28 -18.10 10.22
CA ASP A 89 19.08 -17.81 9.03
C ASP A 89 18.22 -17.82 7.76
N ARG A 90 17.15 -18.62 7.70
CA ARG A 90 16.23 -18.64 6.55
C ARG A 90 15.51 -17.30 6.43
N ALA A 91 15.03 -16.76 7.54
CA ALA A 91 14.35 -15.47 7.58
C ALA A 91 15.30 -14.32 7.19
N LEU A 92 16.53 -14.31 7.72
CA LEU A 92 17.53 -13.28 7.41
C LEU A 92 17.99 -13.33 5.95
N ASN A 93 18.20 -14.54 5.42
CA ASN A 93 18.57 -14.72 4.02
C ASN A 93 17.42 -14.36 3.07
N LEU A 94 16.17 -14.65 3.44
CA LEU A 94 14.99 -14.19 2.69
C LEU A 94 14.92 -12.65 2.66
N MET A 95 15.08 -11.99 3.80
CA MET A 95 15.14 -10.51 3.85
C MET A 95 16.27 -9.95 2.98
N THR A 96 17.42 -10.62 2.95
CA THR A 96 18.56 -10.27 2.10
C THR A 96 18.23 -10.42 0.61
N ARG A 97 17.56 -11.51 0.21
CA ARG A 97 17.10 -11.70 -1.17
C ARG A 97 16.08 -10.65 -1.59
N CYS A 98 15.18 -10.27 -0.69
CA CYS A 98 14.22 -9.18 -0.93
C CYS A 98 14.96 -7.86 -1.18
N ALA A 99 15.98 -7.55 -0.40
CA ALA A 99 16.79 -6.35 -0.59
C ALA A 99 17.56 -6.37 -1.93
N GLN A 100 18.08 -7.52 -2.33
CA GLN A 100 18.69 -7.71 -3.66
C GLN A 100 17.69 -7.45 -4.78
N ALA A 101 16.48 -8.00 -4.69
CA ALA A 101 15.42 -7.76 -5.68
C ALA A 101 15.02 -6.27 -5.78
N VAL A 102 14.99 -5.57 -4.64
CA VAL A 102 14.79 -4.10 -4.64
C VAL A 102 15.93 -3.38 -5.35
N MET A 103 17.18 -3.77 -5.13
CA MET A 103 18.35 -3.16 -5.79
C MET A 103 18.42 -3.48 -7.29
N GLU A 104 18.03 -4.69 -7.69
CA GLU A 104 17.92 -5.11 -9.10
C GLU A 104 16.90 -4.23 -9.85
N GLU A 105 15.79 -3.88 -9.20
CA GLU A 105 14.72 -3.08 -9.82
C GLU A 105 14.92 -1.55 -9.66
N LEU A 106 15.72 -1.13 -8.67
CA LEU A 106 16.03 0.26 -8.33
C LEU A 106 17.55 0.46 -8.33
N GLU A 107 18.16 0.39 -9.50
CA GLU A 107 19.62 0.37 -9.71
C GLU A 107 20.37 1.59 -9.14
N ASP A 108 19.67 2.67 -8.82
CA ASP A 108 20.24 3.88 -8.22
C ASP A 108 20.50 3.75 -6.71
N ILE A 109 20.13 2.61 -6.11
CA ILE A 109 20.52 2.23 -4.75
C ILE A 109 21.97 1.76 -4.74
N VAL A 110 22.80 2.44 -3.95
CA VAL A 110 24.24 2.12 -3.83
C VAL A 110 24.57 1.23 -2.64
N ILE A 111 23.74 1.26 -1.60
CA ILE A 111 23.93 0.47 -0.37
C ILE A 111 22.57 0.03 0.13
N ALA A 112 22.42 -1.26 0.42
CA ALA A 112 21.36 -1.78 1.27
C ALA A 112 21.97 -2.37 2.54
N TYR A 113 21.45 -1.97 3.70
CA TYR A 113 21.88 -2.50 5.01
C TYR A 113 20.67 -2.99 5.78
N GLY A 114 20.69 -4.24 6.23
CA GLY A 114 19.59 -4.87 6.95
C GLY A 114 20.00 -5.45 8.30
N GLN A 115 19.04 -5.47 9.22
CA GLN A 115 19.11 -6.19 10.49
C GLN A 115 17.70 -6.64 10.89
N SER A 116 17.54 -7.86 11.41
CA SER A 116 16.22 -8.36 11.84
C SER A 116 15.16 -8.19 10.74
N ASP A 117 14.12 -7.42 11.01
CA ASP A 117 12.96 -7.09 10.19
C ASP A 117 13.05 -5.69 9.57
N GLU A 118 14.23 -5.06 9.59
CA GLU A 118 14.46 -3.69 9.12
C GLU A 118 15.54 -3.63 8.03
N TYR A 119 15.33 -2.77 7.02
CA TYR A 119 16.31 -2.50 5.96
C TYR A 119 16.46 -1.00 5.71
N SER A 120 17.63 -0.58 5.24
CA SER A 120 17.93 0.78 4.81
C SER A 120 18.50 0.76 3.41
N PHE A 121 17.87 1.46 2.48
CA PHE A 121 18.27 1.59 1.09
C PHE A 121 18.76 3.01 0.83
N VAL A 122 20.03 3.14 0.45
CA VAL A 122 20.70 4.42 0.20
C VAL A 122 20.77 4.65 -1.30
N PHE A 123 20.06 5.66 -1.79
CA PHE A 123 20.11 6.08 -3.19
C PHE A 123 21.27 7.04 -3.43
N GLN A 124 21.78 7.10 -4.66
CA GLN A 124 22.80 8.06 -5.06
C GLN A 124 22.39 9.50 -4.68
N LYS A 125 23.35 10.27 -4.17
CA LYS A 125 23.14 11.70 -3.83
C LYS A 125 22.59 12.53 -5.00
N LYS A 126 23.00 12.19 -6.23
CA LYS A 126 22.59 12.83 -7.49
C LYS A 126 21.34 12.21 -8.13
N SER A 127 20.68 11.25 -7.47
CA SER A 127 19.50 10.56 -7.98
C SER A 127 18.44 11.56 -8.46
N ASN A 128 17.91 11.34 -9.66
CA ASN A 128 16.74 12.06 -10.18
C ASN A 128 15.55 11.13 -10.41
N TRP A 129 15.63 9.90 -9.90
CA TRP A 129 14.54 8.94 -9.97
C TRP A 129 13.27 9.53 -9.36
N PHE A 130 12.14 9.26 -10.02
CA PHE A 130 10.81 9.74 -9.62
C PHE A 130 10.70 11.27 -9.44
N LYS A 131 11.57 12.05 -10.10
CA LYS A 131 11.71 13.50 -9.88
C LYS A 131 12.00 13.85 -8.41
N ARG A 132 12.64 12.94 -7.71
CA ARG A 132 12.95 13.00 -6.28
C ARG A 132 11.75 12.99 -5.33
N ARG A 133 10.55 12.56 -5.74
CA ARG A 133 9.39 12.49 -4.84
C ARG A 133 9.54 11.44 -3.74
N ALA A 134 9.42 11.85 -2.49
CA ALA A 134 9.63 10.99 -1.32
C ALA A 134 8.67 9.79 -1.30
N SER A 135 7.36 10.04 -1.52
CA SER A 135 6.30 9.04 -1.61
C SER A 135 6.66 7.92 -2.56
N LYS A 136 7.08 8.26 -3.78
CA LYS A 136 7.47 7.28 -4.81
C LYS A 136 8.63 6.40 -4.35
N PHE A 137 9.70 6.97 -3.80
CA PHE A 137 10.79 6.16 -3.25
C PHE A 137 10.32 5.21 -2.16
N MET A 138 9.56 5.72 -1.19
CA MET A 138 9.06 4.92 -0.07
C MET A 138 8.17 3.77 -0.53
N THR A 139 7.16 4.07 -1.35
CA THR A 139 6.17 3.07 -1.76
C THR A 139 6.75 2.06 -2.73
N HIS A 140 7.63 2.45 -3.65
CA HIS A 140 8.30 1.49 -4.54
C HIS A 140 9.19 0.54 -3.76
N VAL A 141 9.99 1.05 -2.82
CA VAL A 141 10.85 0.20 -1.98
C VAL A 141 9.99 -0.71 -1.08
N ALA A 142 8.98 -0.16 -0.40
CA ALA A 142 8.12 -0.93 0.51
C ALA A 142 7.30 -2.01 -0.21
N SER A 143 6.68 -1.67 -1.34
CA SER A 143 5.87 -2.62 -2.13
C SER A 143 6.72 -3.70 -2.76
N GLN A 144 7.84 -3.34 -3.39
CA GLN A 144 8.76 -4.29 -4.04
C GLN A 144 9.37 -5.25 -3.01
N PHE A 145 9.74 -4.74 -1.82
CA PHE A 145 10.26 -5.59 -0.75
C PHE A 145 9.19 -6.57 -0.25
N ALA A 146 7.97 -6.08 -0.03
CA ALA A 146 6.86 -6.89 0.48
C ALA A 146 6.41 -7.98 -0.50
N SER A 147 6.27 -7.65 -1.79
CA SER A 147 5.93 -8.62 -2.82
C SER A 147 7.05 -9.65 -3.02
N SER A 148 8.32 -9.20 -3.00
CA SER A 148 9.48 -10.10 -3.07
C SER A 148 9.53 -11.08 -1.89
N TYR A 149 9.17 -10.63 -0.69
CA TYR A 149 9.15 -11.49 0.51
C TYR A 149 8.20 -12.67 0.35
N VAL A 150 7.00 -12.42 -0.17
CA VAL A 150 6.02 -13.48 -0.46
C VAL A 150 6.48 -14.34 -1.63
N PHE A 151 7.03 -13.72 -2.67
CA PHE A 151 7.45 -14.40 -3.89
C PHE A 151 8.56 -15.43 -3.62
N TYR A 152 9.59 -15.03 -2.88
CA TYR A 152 10.74 -15.88 -2.56
C TYR A 152 10.55 -16.74 -1.30
N TRP A 153 9.40 -16.67 -0.63
CA TRP A 153 9.17 -17.40 0.62
C TRP A 153 9.52 -18.90 0.51
N LYS A 154 9.03 -19.56 -0.56
CA LYS A 154 9.21 -21.00 -0.76
C LYS A 154 10.66 -21.42 -1.00
N ASP A 155 11.52 -20.51 -1.44
CA ASP A 155 12.94 -20.81 -1.68
C ASP A 155 13.70 -20.97 -0.35
N TYR A 156 13.22 -20.31 0.71
CA TYR A 156 13.84 -20.32 2.04
C TYR A 156 13.06 -21.15 3.07
N PHE A 157 11.74 -21.27 2.90
CA PHE A 157 10.82 -21.99 3.78
C PHE A 157 10.10 -23.09 2.99
N GLN A 158 10.85 -24.13 2.60
CA GLN A 158 10.34 -25.21 1.75
C GLN A 158 9.22 -26.02 2.43
N ASP A 159 9.36 -26.30 3.73
CA ASP A 159 8.44 -27.14 4.51
C ASP A 159 7.36 -26.34 5.26
N GLN A 160 7.28 -25.04 5.02
CA GLN A 160 6.43 -24.15 5.80
C GLN A 160 5.60 -23.24 4.91
N THR A 161 4.29 -23.36 5.00
CA THR A 161 3.35 -22.48 4.32
C THR A 161 3.35 -21.10 4.97
N LEU A 162 3.40 -20.04 4.16
CA LEU A 162 3.17 -18.68 4.61
C LEU A 162 1.70 -18.53 5.02
N LEU A 163 1.46 -18.14 6.27
CA LEU A 163 0.10 -18.11 6.83
C LEU A 163 -0.70 -16.88 6.37
N TYR A 164 -0.04 -15.73 6.24
CA TYR A 164 -0.64 -14.48 5.79
C TYR A 164 0.43 -13.55 5.20
N PRO A 165 0.06 -12.63 4.30
CA PRO A 165 1.00 -11.70 3.70
C PRO A 165 1.55 -10.70 4.74
N PRO A 166 2.88 -10.50 4.84
CA PRO A 166 3.47 -9.53 5.75
C PRO A 166 3.30 -8.10 5.25
N GLY A 167 3.25 -7.15 6.19
CA GLY A 167 3.26 -5.72 5.92
C GLY A 167 4.58 -5.08 6.35
N PHE A 168 4.98 -4.04 5.63
CA PHE A 168 6.17 -3.24 5.92
C PHE A 168 5.79 -1.75 5.92
N ASP A 169 6.39 -0.98 6.80
CA ASP A 169 6.32 0.47 6.70
C ASP A 169 7.68 1.04 6.35
N GLY A 170 7.68 2.26 5.82
CA GLY A 170 8.90 2.92 5.48
C GLY A 170 8.83 4.42 5.65
N ARG A 171 10.02 5.01 5.70
CA ARG A 171 10.22 6.46 5.78
C ARG A 171 11.42 6.87 4.95
N VAL A 172 11.40 8.10 4.43
CA VAL A 172 12.55 8.73 3.78
C VAL A 172 13.26 9.64 4.77
N ILE A 173 14.57 9.46 4.88
CA ILE A 173 15.47 10.36 5.60
C ILE A 173 16.45 10.97 4.60
N LEU A 174 16.71 12.27 4.74
CA LEU A 174 17.66 12.99 3.90
C LEU A 174 18.92 13.32 4.69
N TYR A 175 20.08 12.87 4.20
CA TYR A 175 21.38 13.20 4.78
C TYR A 175 22.18 14.13 3.86
N PRO A 176 22.54 15.34 4.30
CA PRO A 176 23.15 16.35 3.43
C PRO A 176 24.62 16.07 3.11
N SER A 177 25.36 15.44 4.03
CA SER A 177 26.78 15.15 3.87
C SER A 177 27.11 13.65 3.89
N ASN A 178 28.27 13.31 3.35
CA ASN A 178 28.79 11.93 3.41
C ASN A 178 29.08 11.51 4.86
N GLN A 179 29.44 12.46 5.74
CA GLN A 179 29.66 12.17 7.15
C GLN A 179 28.35 11.77 7.83
N ASN A 180 27.24 12.48 7.59
CA ASN A 180 25.96 12.12 8.19
C ASN A 180 25.49 10.73 7.74
N LEU A 181 25.68 10.39 6.46
CA LEU A 181 25.37 9.04 5.97
C LEU A 181 26.25 7.95 6.63
N ARG A 182 27.56 8.21 6.77
CA ARG A 182 28.47 7.27 7.46
C ARG A 182 28.10 7.08 8.93
N ASP A 183 27.75 8.16 9.61
CA ASP A 183 27.28 8.12 10.99
C ASP A 183 25.96 7.37 11.10
N TYR A 184 25.05 7.52 10.14
CA TYR A 184 23.81 6.75 10.07
C TYR A 184 24.08 5.25 9.93
N LEU A 185 24.94 4.85 8.98
CA LEU A 185 25.28 3.44 8.80
C LEU A 185 26.02 2.88 10.03
N SER A 186 26.87 3.68 10.67
CA SER A 186 27.55 3.30 11.91
C SER A 186 26.57 3.17 13.09
N TRP A 187 25.55 4.04 13.15
CA TRP A 187 24.45 3.92 14.10
C TRP A 187 23.70 2.61 13.91
N ARG A 188 23.35 2.26 12.66
CA ARG A 188 22.69 0.99 12.31
C ARG A 188 23.53 -0.23 12.69
N GLN A 189 24.84 -0.19 12.44
CA GLN A 189 25.74 -1.27 12.81
C GLN A 189 25.86 -1.45 14.34
N ALA A 190 25.94 -0.36 15.09
CA ALA A 190 25.97 -0.41 16.54
C ALA A 190 24.65 -0.96 17.10
N ASP A 191 23.52 -0.52 16.57
CA ASP A 191 22.19 -0.99 16.95
C ASP A 191 22.04 -2.50 16.67
N CYS A 192 22.50 -2.99 15.51
CA CYS A 192 22.53 -4.41 15.16
C CYS A 192 23.29 -5.23 16.22
N HIS A 193 24.52 -4.80 16.52
CA HIS A 193 25.38 -5.51 17.45
C HIS A 193 24.78 -5.58 18.85
N ILE A 194 24.29 -4.45 19.37
CA ILE A 194 23.72 -4.38 20.72
C ILE A 194 22.44 -5.22 20.81
N ASN A 195 21.53 -5.09 19.83
CA ASN A 195 20.27 -5.84 19.83
C ASN A 195 20.53 -7.35 19.68
N ASN A 196 21.46 -7.76 18.81
CA ASN A 196 21.80 -9.17 18.65
C ASN A 196 22.45 -9.77 19.91
N LEU A 197 23.34 -9.03 20.57
CA LEU A 197 23.92 -9.45 21.84
C LEU A 197 22.84 -9.64 22.90
N PHE A 198 21.96 -8.65 23.07
CA PHE A 198 20.83 -8.74 24.00
C PHE A 198 19.94 -9.95 23.72
N ASN A 199 19.49 -10.11 22.47
CA ASN A 199 18.63 -11.21 22.07
C ASN A 199 19.31 -12.58 22.25
N THR A 200 20.60 -12.67 21.94
CA THR A 200 21.37 -13.91 22.12
C THR A 200 21.45 -14.30 23.59
N VAL A 201 21.75 -13.36 24.49
CA VAL A 201 21.79 -13.66 25.92
C VAL A 201 20.39 -13.99 26.44
N PHE A 202 19.37 -13.22 26.05
CA PHE A 202 17.98 -13.46 26.44
C PHE A 202 17.52 -14.88 26.08
N TRP A 203 17.69 -15.29 24.82
CA TRP A 203 17.24 -16.60 24.38
C TRP A 203 18.09 -17.76 24.91
N ASN A 204 19.39 -17.56 25.17
CA ASN A 204 20.18 -18.57 25.89
C ASN A 204 19.71 -18.74 27.35
N LEU A 205 19.34 -17.67 28.04
CA LEU A 205 18.76 -17.76 29.39
C LEU A 205 17.44 -18.54 29.38
N VAL A 206 16.60 -18.32 28.36
CA VAL A 206 15.32 -19.04 28.23
C VAL A 206 15.55 -20.51 27.86
N GLN A 207 16.24 -20.78 26.76
CA GLN A 207 16.36 -22.12 26.18
C GLN A 207 17.33 -23.02 26.94
N LYS A 208 18.48 -22.50 27.37
CA LYS A 208 19.52 -23.29 28.07
C LYS A 208 19.48 -23.07 29.58
N GLY A 209 19.12 -21.87 30.02
CA GLY A 209 19.03 -21.54 31.44
C GLY A 209 17.75 -22.04 32.11
N GLY A 210 16.71 -22.41 31.33
CA GLY A 210 15.42 -22.83 31.85
C GLY A 210 14.58 -21.70 32.47
N LEU A 211 14.94 -20.44 32.19
CA LEU A 211 14.18 -19.28 32.65
C LEU A 211 12.94 -19.10 31.78
N THR A 212 11.84 -18.66 32.38
CA THR A 212 10.72 -18.07 31.62
C THR A 212 11.17 -16.76 30.97
N THR A 213 10.45 -16.30 29.93
CA THR A 213 10.72 -15.02 29.26
C THR A 213 10.74 -13.84 30.24
N SER A 214 9.80 -13.80 31.18
CA SER A 214 9.75 -12.77 32.24
C SER A 214 10.93 -12.84 33.21
N GLN A 215 11.36 -14.04 33.59
CA GLN A 215 12.53 -14.20 34.46
C GLN A 215 13.83 -13.79 33.76
N ALA A 216 13.98 -14.12 32.47
CA ALA A 216 15.13 -13.72 31.67
C ALA A 216 15.20 -12.20 31.51
N GLU A 217 14.05 -11.56 31.25
CA GLU A 217 13.92 -10.10 31.14
C GLU A 217 14.32 -9.40 32.45
N GLU A 218 13.77 -9.84 33.58
CA GLU A 218 14.09 -9.26 34.89
C GLU A 218 15.57 -9.46 35.26
N LYS A 219 16.14 -10.63 34.95
CA LYS A 219 17.57 -10.89 35.18
C LYS A 219 18.46 -9.95 34.37
N LEU A 220 18.16 -9.75 33.09
CA LEU A 220 18.89 -8.80 32.23
C LEU A 220 18.73 -7.36 32.72
N ARG A 221 17.52 -6.97 33.13
CA ARG A 221 17.25 -5.67 33.73
C ARG A 221 18.10 -5.45 34.98
N LEU A 222 18.10 -6.39 35.93
CA LEU A 222 18.90 -6.28 37.15
C LEU A 222 20.41 -6.19 36.87
N MET A 223 20.92 -6.92 35.86
CA MET A 223 22.33 -6.84 35.46
C MET A 223 22.71 -5.46 34.87
N LEU A 224 21.79 -4.81 34.15
CA LEU A 224 21.97 -3.44 33.65
C LEU A 224 21.96 -2.43 34.81
N TYR A 225 21.06 -2.58 35.79
CA TYR A 225 21.01 -1.73 36.99
C TYR A 225 22.22 -1.90 37.90
N SER A 226 22.71 -3.13 38.07
CA SER A 226 23.76 -3.43 39.05
C SER A 226 25.18 -3.06 38.59
N LYS A 227 25.35 -2.42 37.41
CA LYS A 227 26.67 -2.17 36.80
C LYS A 227 27.57 -3.42 36.81
N ARG A 228 26.99 -4.61 36.62
CA ARG A 228 27.78 -5.86 36.46
C ARG A 228 28.04 -6.19 35.00
N LEU A 229 27.22 -5.66 34.09
CA LEU A 229 27.48 -5.66 32.65
C LEU A 229 28.42 -4.53 32.22
N THR A 230 28.70 -3.53 33.08
CA THR A 230 29.51 -2.35 32.71
C THR A 230 30.89 -2.67 32.16
N PRO A 231 31.68 -3.66 32.63
CA PRO A 231 32.97 -3.93 32.00
C PRO A 231 32.86 -4.46 30.55
N LEU A 232 31.86 -5.30 30.28
CA LEU A 232 31.58 -5.84 28.95
C LEU A 232 30.97 -4.76 28.03
N TYR A 233 30.09 -3.94 28.62
CA TYR A 233 29.45 -2.81 27.98
C TYR A 233 30.44 -1.67 27.74
N GLU A 234 31.43 -1.44 28.61
CA GLU A 234 32.48 -0.41 28.52
C GLU A 234 33.54 -0.77 27.46
N SER A 235 33.90 -2.06 27.35
CA SER A 235 34.72 -2.58 26.25
C SER A 235 34.07 -2.31 24.89
N LEU A 236 32.77 -2.61 24.72
CA LEU A 236 32.00 -2.31 23.51
C LEU A 236 31.66 -0.81 23.35
N ALA A 237 31.45 -0.11 24.47
CA ALA A 237 31.18 1.33 24.54
C ALA A 237 32.38 2.15 24.07
N SER A 238 33.60 1.71 24.39
CA SER A 238 34.82 2.42 24.02
C SER A 238 34.95 2.64 22.51
N TYR A 239 34.33 1.78 21.69
CA TYR A 239 34.31 1.89 20.23
C TYR A 239 33.11 2.73 19.70
N PHE A 240 31.93 2.67 20.36
CA PHE A 240 30.66 3.20 19.83
C PHE A 240 29.92 4.27 20.67
N LEU A 241 30.26 4.47 21.95
CA LEU A 241 29.56 5.35 22.91
C LEU A 241 30.50 6.43 23.48
N GLN A 242 29.95 7.56 23.96
CA GLN A 242 30.71 8.56 24.74
C GLN A 242 30.50 8.36 26.25
N PRO A 243 31.50 8.62 27.10
CA PRO A 243 31.28 8.79 28.53
C PRO A 243 30.49 10.08 28.79
N SER A 244 29.31 9.98 29.38
CA SER A 244 28.51 11.15 29.75
C SER A 244 29.14 11.88 30.94
N ARG A 245 29.55 13.14 30.73
CA ARG A 245 29.80 14.10 31.81
C ARG A 245 28.48 14.77 32.17
N GLY A 246 27.76 14.24 33.16
CA GLY A 246 26.54 14.86 33.67
C GLY A 246 25.96 14.07 34.83
N SER A 247 25.99 14.66 36.02
CA SER A 247 25.39 14.11 37.25
C SER A 247 23.89 13.88 37.04
N ALA A 248 23.45 12.62 37.11
CA ALA A 248 22.05 12.27 37.05
C ALA A 248 21.32 12.80 38.30
N VAL A 249 20.53 13.86 38.13
CA VAL A 249 19.51 14.27 39.11
C VAL A 249 18.29 13.39 38.87
N PHE A 250 18.09 12.39 39.75
CA PHE A 250 16.89 11.57 39.76
C PHE A 250 15.75 12.35 40.44
N ALA A 251 14.78 12.84 39.66
CA ALA A 251 13.51 13.28 40.19
C ALA A 251 12.64 12.06 40.52
N LYS A 252 12.19 11.97 41.78
CA LYS A 252 11.27 10.95 42.28
C LYS A 252 9.82 11.33 41.93
N THR A 253 9.12 10.53 41.11
CA THR A 253 7.65 10.38 41.20
C THR A 253 7.15 9.10 40.50
N SER A 254 6.44 8.29 41.30
CA SER A 254 5.42 7.23 41.11
C SER A 254 5.50 6.14 40.02
N PRO A 255 5.08 4.89 40.36
CA PRO A 255 5.21 3.70 39.52
C PRO A 255 3.95 3.44 38.68
N VAL A 256 4.04 2.45 37.77
CA VAL A 256 3.01 1.99 36.82
C VAL A 256 3.04 2.72 35.48
N HIS A 257 4.11 2.50 34.71
CA HIS A 257 4.02 2.29 33.27
C HIS A 257 5.17 1.38 32.82
N LEU A 258 4.83 0.43 31.95
CA LEU A 258 5.73 -0.53 31.32
C LEU A 258 6.78 0.24 30.51
N ILE A 259 7.90 0.61 31.14
CA ILE A 259 9.03 1.23 30.45
C ILE A 259 9.67 0.12 29.63
N SER A 260 9.44 0.18 28.31
CA SER A 260 10.24 -0.52 27.31
C SER A 260 11.71 -0.41 27.69
N LEU A 261 12.38 -1.55 27.91
CA LEU A 261 13.82 -1.67 28.18
C LEU A 261 14.73 -1.11 27.06
N ARG A 262 14.17 -0.42 26.07
CA ARG A 262 14.86 0.27 24.97
C ARG A 262 15.59 1.56 25.36
N THR A 263 15.72 1.90 26.64
CA THR A 263 16.63 2.98 27.06
C THR A 263 18.07 2.45 27.08
N MET A 264 18.55 2.00 25.92
CA MET A 264 19.96 1.63 25.72
C MET A 264 20.83 2.88 25.71
N ALA A 265 22.10 2.75 26.09
CA ALA A 265 23.03 3.87 26.08
C ALA A 265 23.09 4.50 24.69
N LYS A 266 22.93 5.83 24.65
CA LYS A 266 22.89 6.61 23.42
C LYS A 266 24.24 6.50 22.71
N SER A 267 24.25 5.94 21.50
CA SER A 267 25.48 5.92 20.71
C SER A 267 25.87 7.31 20.26
N LYS A 268 27.17 7.53 20.00
CA LYS A 268 27.67 8.82 19.52
C LYS A 268 26.99 9.31 18.23
N PHE A 269 26.31 8.40 17.55
CA PHE A 269 25.61 8.63 16.28
C PHE A 269 24.11 8.83 16.43
N GLU A 270 23.51 8.77 17.63
CA GLU A 270 22.05 8.86 17.80
C GLU A 270 21.45 10.14 17.18
N TYR A 271 22.23 11.22 17.10
CA TYR A 271 21.83 12.49 16.50
C TYR A 271 21.31 12.36 15.05
N VAL A 272 21.71 11.33 14.31
CA VAL A 272 21.24 11.09 12.93
C VAL A 272 19.73 10.87 12.84
N ARG A 273 19.10 10.44 13.94
CA ARG A 273 17.63 10.30 14.04
C ARG A 273 16.91 11.66 13.97
N ASN A 274 17.58 12.75 14.31
CA ASN A 274 17.02 14.10 14.25
C ASN A 274 16.80 14.59 12.81
N PHE A 275 17.28 13.86 11.80
CA PHE A 275 16.99 14.12 10.39
C PHE A 275 15.66 13.51 9.93
N GLU A 276 15.00 12.68 10.76
CA GLU A 276 13.62 12.24 10.48
C GLU A 276 12.68 13.45 10.53
N VAL A 277 11.89 13.63 9.48
CA VAL A 277 10.93 14.73 9.36
C VAL A 277 9.54 14.24 9.79
N ASP A 278 8.82 15.07 10.55
CA ASP A 278 7.42 14.81 10.86
C ASP A 278 6.53 15.10 9.65
N ASP A 279 5.73 14.12 9.26
CA ASP A 279 4.85 14.16 8.09
C ASP A 279 3.38 13.94 8.51
N THR A 280 3.00 14.47 9.66
CA THR A 280 1.64 14.39 10.20
C THR A 280 0.63 15.06 9.27
N CYS A 281 -0.35 14.30 8.79
CA CYS A 281 -1.46 14.80 7.99
C CYS A 281 -2.34 15.77 8.79
N LEU A 282 -2.82 16.82 8.11
CA LEU A 282 -3.75 17.80 8.69
C LEU A 282 -4.96 17.10 9.33
N ARG A 283 -5.34 17.55 10.53
CA ARG A 283 -6.51 17.03 11.25
C ARG A 283 -7.80 17.42 10.53
N ASN A 284 -8.89 16.68 10.80
CA ASN A 284 -10.21 16.93 10.22
C ASN A 284 -10.23 16.93 8.68
N CYS A 285 -9.28 16.23 8.06
CA CYS A 285 -9.25 15.98 6.62
C CYS A 285 -9.32 14.47 6.39
N TRP A 286 -10.06 14.09 5.35
CA TRP A 286 -10.01 12.74 4.79
C TRP A 286 -8.59 12.47 4.30
N ILE A 287 -8.08 11.28 4.59
CA ILE A 287 -6.77 10.85 4.10
C ILE A 287 -7.03 9.81 3.03
N VAL A 288 -6.65 10.12 1.79
CA VAL A 288 -6.79 9.21 0.66
C VAL A 288 -5.42 8.68 0.30
N VAL A 289 -5.23 7.37 0.40
CA VAL A 289 -4.05 6.69 -0.14
C VAL A 289 -4.41 6.11 -1.49
N ARG A 290 -3.80 6.60 -2.58
CA ARG A 290 -3.98 6.03 -3.91
C ARG A 290 -2.75 5.22 -4.28
N LEU A 291 -2.95 3.96 -4.66
CA LEU A 291 -1.96 3.06 -5.23
C LEU A 291 -2.11 2.95 -6.74
N ASP A 292 -1.00 2.72 -7.43
CA ASP A 292 -0.89 2.57 -8.89
C ASP A 292 0.17 1.51 -9.22
N GLY A 293 -0.15 0.58 -10.13
CA GLY A 293 0.74 -0.49 -10.54
C GLY A 293 1.96 0.02 -11.30
N ARG A 294 3.18 -0.24 -10.80
CA ARG A 294 4.40 0.19 -11.49
C ARG A 294 4.56 -0.57 -12.80
N ASN A 295 4.61 0.17 -13.91
CA ASN A 295 4.84 -0.39 -15.25
C ASN A 295 3.86 -1.54 -15.59
N PHE A 296 2.61 -1.43 -15.11
CA PHE A 296 1.65 -2.52 -15.20
C PHE A 296 1.24 -2.87 -16.65
N HIS A 297 1.47 -1.97 -17.60
CA HIS A 297 1.36 -2.28 -19.03
C HIS A 297 2.27 -3.45 -19.44
N LYS A 298 3.56 -3.39 -19.06
CA LYS A 298 4.53 -4.46 -19.31
C LYS A 298 4.20 -5.71 -18.50
N PHE A 299 3.75 -5.54 -17.26
CA PHE A 299 3.30 -6.65 -16.42
C PHE A 299 2.15 -7.42 -17.07
N ALA A 300 1.11 -6.71 -17.54
CA ALA A 300 -0.06 -7.28 -18.19
C ALA A 300 0.30 -8.01 -19.49
N GLU A 301 1.23 -7.48 -20.28
CA GLU A 301 1.73 -8.14 -21.50
C GLU A 301 2.46 -9.45 -21.18
N GLN A 302 3.42 -9.42 -20.25
CA GLN A 302 4.22 -10.59 -19.88
C GLN A 302 3.40 -11.71 -19.21
N HIS A 303 2.29 -11.36 -18.56
CA HIS A 303 1.37 -12.32 -17.94
C HIS A 303 0.12 -12.59 -18.79
N SER A 304 0.11 -12.17 -20.07
CA SER A 304 -0.95 -12.47 -21.04
C SER A 304 -2.35 -12.10 -20.56
N PHE A 305 -2.51 -10.88 -20.04
CA PHE A 305 -3.81 -10.39 -19.61
C PHE A 305 -4.76 -10.23 -20.80
N THR A 306 -6.01 -10.65 -20.61
CA THR A 306 -7.07 -10.44 -21.59
C THR A 306 -7.31 -8.94 -21.80
N LYS A 307 -7.54 -8.55 -23.06
CA LYS A 307 -7.85 -7.18 -23.46
C LYS A 307 -9.27 -7.11 -24.01
N PRO A 308 -10.06 -6.06 -23.69
CA PRO A 308 -9.65 -4.85 -22.98
C PRO A 308 -9.49 -5.01 -21.45
N ASN A 309 -10.19 -5.98 -20.85
CA ASN A 309 -10.22 -6.22 -19.40
C ASN A 309 -9.95 -7.69 -19.10
N ASP A 310 -9.28 -7.95 -17.97
CA ASP A 310 -9.04 -9.30 -17.45
C ASP A 310 -9.69 -9.44 -16.07
N ASP A 311 -10.74 -10.25 -15.97
CA ASP A 311 -11.48 -10.44 -14.73
C ASP A 311 -10.62 -11.06 -13.62
N ARG A 312 -9.62 -11.89 -13.96
CA ARG A 312 -8.72 -12.48 -12.97
C ARG A 312 -7.89 -11.38 -12.30
N ALA A 313 -7.36 -10.47 -13.10
CA ALA A 313 -6.58 -9.33 -12.62
C ALA A 313 -7.42 -8.38 -11.75
N LEU A 314 -8.62 -8.00 -12.21
CA LEU A 314 -9.50 -7.08 -11.48
C LEU A 314 -10.00 -7.67 -10.15
N ASN A 315 -10.33 -8.96 -10.16
CA ASN A 315 -10.75 -9.66 -8.94
C ASN A 315 -9.58 -9.85 -7.96
N LEU A 316 -8.36 -10.12 -8.46
CA LEU A 316 -7.16 -10.15 -7.62
C LEU A 316 -6.88 -8.78 -6.98
N MET A 317 -6.93 -7.68 -7.75
CA MET A 317 -6.78 -6.32 -7.21
C MET A 317 -7.84 -6.03 -6.13
N THR A 318 -9.08 -6.46 -6.35
CA THR A 318 -10.18 -6.32 -5.38
C THR A 318 -9.91 -7.13 -4.11
N ARG A 319 -9.42 -8.37 -4.22
CA ARG A 319 -9.06 -9.20 -3.05
C ARG A 319 -7.92 -8.57 -2.25
N CYS A 320 -6.93 -8.00 -2.92
CA CYS A 320 -5.85 -7.27 -2.26
C CYS A 320 -6.37 -6.06 -1.49
N ALA A 321 -7.29 -5.29 -2.08
CA ALA A 321 -7.91 -4.16 -1.40
C ALA A 321 -8.77 -4.57 -0.20
N GLN A 322 -9.49 -5.70 -0.30
CA GLN A 322 -10.20 -6.28 0.84
C GLN A 322 -9.23 -6.64 1.97
N ALA A 323 -8.11 -7.31 1.66
CA ALA A 323 -7.09 -7.64 2.65
C ALA A 323 -6.50 -6.39 3.33
N VAL A 324 -6.28 -5.31 2.57
CA VAL A 324 -5.85 -4.02 3.13
C VAL A 324 -6.90 -3.46 4.10
N MET A 325 -8.19 -3.47 3.73
CA MET A 325 -9.27 -3.01 4.60
C MET A 325 -9.45 -3.91 5.84
N GLU A 326 -9.26 -5.22 5.72
CA GLU A 326 -9.38 -6.18 6.81
C GLU A 326 -8.22 -6.06 7.82
N GLU A 327 -7.02 -5.78 7.34
CA GLU A 327 -5.79 -5.72 8.16
C GLU A 327 -5.46 -4.34 8.72
N LEU A 328 -5.93 -3.27 8.08
CA LEU A 328 -5.72 -1.89 8.50
C LEU A 328 -6.98 -1.31 9.13
N GLU A 329 -6.79 -0.37 10.04
CA GLU A 329 -7.88 0.29 10.75
C GLU A 329 -8.30 1.57 10.03
N ASP A 330 -9.48 2.10 10.39
CA ASP A 330 -9.95 3.43 10.00
C ASP A 330 -10.27 3.67 8.50
N ILE A 331 -10.14 2.66 7.63
CA ILE A 331 -10.57 2.76 6.22
C ILE A 331 -12.09 2.63 6.13
N VAL A 332 -12.77 3.62 5.55
CA VAL A 332 -14.25 3.66 5.45
C VAL A 332 -14.78 3.22 4.10
N ILE A 333 -14.06 3.54 3.02
CA ILE A 333 -14.38 3.14 1.65
C ILE A 333 -13.07 2.95 0.88
N ALA A 334 -13.06 2.00 -0.07
CA ALA A 334 -12.02 1.92 -1.08
C ALA A 334 -12.64 1.84 -2.48
N TYR A 335 -11.94 2.36 -3.49
CA TYR A 335 -12.39 2.32 -4.88
C TYR A 335 -11.23 1.95 -5.80
N GLY A 336 -11.44 0.96 -6.67
CA GLY A 336 -10.43 0.48 -7.61
C GLY A 336 -10.94 0.40 -9.04
N GLN A 337 -10.02 0.63 -9.98
CA GLN A 337 -10.22 0.50 -11.42
C GLN A 337 -8.88 0.21 -12.09
N SER A 338 -8.87 -0.63 -13.13
CA SER A 338 -7.65 -1.02 -13.84
C SER A 338 -6.52 -1.48 -12.89
N ASP A 339 -5.37 -0.82 -12.89
CA ASP A 339 -4.20 -1.08 -12.04
C ASP A 339 -4.09 -0.12 -10.84
N GLU A 340 -5.12 0.65 -10.50
CA GLU A 340 -5.15 1.56 -9.35
C GLU A 340 -6.20 1.20 -8.28
N TYR A 341 -5.92 1.56 -7.03
CA TYR A 341 -6.85 1.48 -5.91
C TYR A 341 -6.69 2.68 -4.97
N SER A 342 -7.80 3.24 -4.50
CA SER A 342 -7.85 4.33 -3.53
C SER A 342 -8.45 3.86 -2.22
N PHE A 343 -7.80 4.16 -1.11
CA PHE A 343 -8.27 3.84 0.25
C PHE A 343 -8.51 5.13 1.02
N VAL A 344 -9.71 5.28 1.57
CA VAL A 344 -10.13 6.50 2.27
C VAL A 344 -10.19 6.23 3.76
N PHE A 345 -9.33 6.90 4.52
CA PHE A 345 -9.34 6.86 5.98
C PHE A 345 -10.19 7.99 6.55
N GLN A 346 -10.90 7.70 7.65
CA GLN A 346 -11.78 8.66 8.33
C GLN A 346 -11.04 9.92 8.80
N LYS A 347 -11.74 11.07 8.74
CA LYS A 347 -11.17 12.38 9.13
C LYS A 347 -10.56 12.38 10.53
N LYS A 348 -11.19 11.68 11.47
CA LYS A 348 -10.79 11.58 12.88
C LYS A 348 -9.71 10.55 13.17
N SER A 349 -9.25 9.79 12.17
CA SER A 349 -8.26 8.73 12.37
C SER A 349 -7.06 9.28 13.13
N ASN A 350 -6.63 8.59 14.18
CA ASN A 350 -5.37 8.90 14.85
C ASN A 350 -4.35 7.76 14.66
N TRP A 351 -4.61 6.89 13.68
CA TRP A 351 -3.76 5.77 13.33
C TRP A 351 -2.35 6.27 13.02
N PHE A 352 -1.35 5.69 13.69
CA PHE A 352 0.06 6.10 13.64
C PHE A 352 0.32 7.60 13.83
N LYS A 353 -0.47 8.29 14.67
CA LYS A 353 -0.41 9.75 14.87
C LYS A 353 -0.60 10.54 13.57
N ARG A 354 -1.33 9.96 12.62
CA ARG A 354 -1.61 10.53 11.29
C ARG A 354 -0.39 10.76 10.40
N ARG A 355 0.71 10.03 10.58
CA ARG A 355 1.90 10.17 9.71
C ARG A 355 1.63 9.67 8.29
N ALA A 356 1.82 10.52 7.28
CA ALA A 356 1.55 10.21 5.88
C ALA A 356 2.33 8.98 5.38
N SER A 357 3.61 8.89 5.72
CA SER A 357 4.49 7.75 5.43
C SER A 357 3.88 6.43 5.89
N LYS A 358 3.35 6.38 7.11
CA LYS A 358 2.75 5.16 7.68
C LYS A 358 1.51 4.73 6.90
N PHE A 359 0.60 5.65 6.56
CA PHE A 359 -0.54 5.32 5.70
C PHE A 359 -0.10 4.78 4.34
N MET A 360 0.80 5.50 3.65
CA MET A 360 1.26 5.13 2.31
C MET A 360 1.93 3.76 2.30
N THR A 361 2.90 3.53 3.17
CA THR A 361 3.71 2.31 3.10
C THR A 361 3.00 1.10 3.64
N HIS A 362 2.14 1.22 4.66
CA HIS A 362 1.34 0.09 5.12
C HIS A 362 0.34 -0.36 4.06
N VAL A 363 -0.35 0.59 3.41
CA VAL A 363 -1.27 0.28 2.32
C VAL A 363 -0.51 -0.33 1.13
N ALA A 364 0.59 0.30 0.69
CA ALA A 364 1.37 -0.17 -0.46
C ALA A 364 2.00 -1.55 -0.24
N SER A 365 2.60 -1.80 0.93
CA SER A 365 3.24 -3.09 1.23
C SER A 365 2.22 -4.20 1.42
N GLN A 366 1.13 -3.95 2.17
CA GLN A 366 0.08 -4.94 2.39
C GLN A 366 -0.62 -5.32 1.09
N PHE A 367 -0.87 -4.34 0.21
CA PHE A 367 -1.44 -4.59 -1.10
C PHE A 367 -0.50 -5.44 -1.96
N ALA A 368 0.80 -5.09 -2.01
CA ALA A 368 1.78 -5.77 -2.84
C ALA A 368 2.05 -7.21 -2.38
N SER A 369 2.18 -7.45 -1.07
CA SER A 369 2.32 -8.80 -0.54
C SER A 369 1.06 -9.64 -0.76
N SER A 370 -0.13 -9.05 -0.58
CA SER A 370 -1.41 -9.71 -0.89
C SER A 370 -1.54 -10.09 -2.37
N TYR A 371 -1.05 -9.25 -3.28
CA TYR A 371 -1.11 -9.50 -4.72
C TYR A 371 -0.36 -10.77 -5.12
N VAL A 372 0.82 -10.98 -4.53
CA VAL A 372 1.60 -12.21 -4.74
C VAL A 372 0.96 -13.38 -4.01
N PHE A 373 0.48 -13.16 -2.78
CA PHE A 373 -0.08 -14.20 -1.93
C PHE A 373 -1.33 -14.85 -2.56
N TYR A 374 -2.26 -14.02 -3.02
CA TYR A 374 -3.53 -14.47 -3.62
C TYR A 374 -3.44 -14.73 -5.12
N TRP A 375 -2.27 -14.54 -5.77
CA TRP A 375 -2.12 -14.69 -7.22
C TRP A 375 -2.69 -16.02 -7.73
N LYS A 376 -2.35 -17.13 -7.06
CA LYS A 376 -2.75 -18.49 -7.48
C LYS A 376 -4.24 -18.76 -7.38
N ASP A 377 -4.98 -18.01 -6.56
CA ASP A 377 -6.43 -18.16 -6.42
C ASP A 377 -7.17 -17.66 -7.67
N TYR A 378 -6.57 -16.70 -8.39
CA TYR A 378 -7.14 -16.07 -9.58
C TYR A 378 -6.43 -16.48 -10.88
N PHE A 379 -5.14 -16.76 -10.82
CA PHE A 379 -4.30 -17.19 -11.94
C PHE A 379 -3.80 -18.62 -11.69
N GLN A 380 -4.69 -19.58 -11.89
CA GLN A 380 -4.40 -21.00 -11.62
C GLN A 380 -3.34 -21.58 -12.57
N ASP A 381 -3.45 -21.25 -13.86
CA ASP A 381 -2.57 -21.80 -14.91
C ASP A 381 -1.37 -20.90 -15.25
N GLN A 382 -1.39 -19.65 -14.79
CA GLN A 382 -0.36 -18.66 -15.12
C GLN A 382 0.56 -18.44 -13.92
N THR A 383 1.82 -18.85 -14.04
CA THR A 383 2.85 -18.55 -13.03
C THR A 383 3.16 -17.05 -13.01
N LEU A 384 3.29 -16.49 -11.81
CA LEU A 384 3.80 -15.14 -11.61
C LEU A 384 5.30 -15.11 -11.94
N LEU A 385 5.70 -14.29 -12.89
CA LEU A 385 7.07 -14.28 -13.42
C LEU A 385 8.03 -13.48 -12.54
N TYR A 386 7.56 -12.41 -11.92
CA TYR A 386 8.34 -11.55 -11.03
C TYR A 386 7.42 -10.82 -10.04
N PRO A 387 7.93 -10.44 -8.85
CA PRO A 387 7.17 -9.68 -7.87
C PRO A 387 6.88 -8.26 -8.37
N PRO A 388 5.61 -7.81 -8.42
CA PRO A 388 5.26 -6.47 -8.86
C PRO A 388 5.53 -5.41 -7.78
N GLY A 389 5.77 -4.18 -8.22
CA GLY A 389 5.85 -3.00 -7.37
C GLY A 389 4.63 -2.10 -7.54
N PHE A 390 4.26 -1.39 -6.48
CA PHE A 390 3.18 -0.42 -6.48
C PHE A 390 3.68 0.92 -5.99
N ASP A 391 3.28 1.97 -6.68
CA ASP A 391 3.51 3.33 -6.22
C ASP A 391 2.30 3.83 -5.45
N GLY A 392 2.53 4.71 -4.48
CA GLY A 392 1.45 5.25 -3.68
C GLY A 392 1.65 6.73 -3.38
N ARG A 393 0.55 7.42 -3.08
CA ARG A 393 0.57 8.80 -2.57
C ARG A 393 -0.57 9.03 -1.60
N VAL A 394 -0.38 9.99 -0.69
CA VAL A 394 -1.43 10.51 0.19
C VAL A 394 -1.95 11.84 -0.35
N ILE A 395 -3.27 11.98 -0.40
CA ILE A 395 -3.97 13.23 -0.68
C ILE A 395 -4.89 13.54 0.51
N LEU A 396 -4.98 14.81 0.89
CA LEU A 396 -5.87 15.26 1.95
C LEU A 396 -7.06 16.03 1.36
N TYR A 397 -8.26 15.64 1.74
CA TYR A 397 -9.48 16.34 1.35
C TYR A 397 -10.20 16.93 2.57
N PRO A 398 -10.43 18.25 2.62
CA PRO A 398 -10.95 18.91 3.82
C PRO A 398 -12.46 18.74 4.01
N SER A 399 -13.22 18.48 2.94
CA SER A 399 -14.68 18.37 3.00
C SER A 399 -15.20 17.06 2.40
N ASN A 400 -16.41 16.69 2.77
CA ASN A 400 -17.12 15.54 2.18
C ASN A 400 -17.31 15.73 0.68
N GLN A 401 -17.61 16.97 0.23
CA GLN A 401 -17.74 17.26 -1.20
C GLN A 401 -16.44 16.99 -1.97
N ASN A 402 -15.28 17.40 -1.43
CA ASN A 402 -14.01 17.13 -2.12
C ASN A 402 -13.70 15.64 -2.22
N LEU A 403 -14.06 14.86 -1.19
CA LEU A 403 -13.93 13.40 -1.23
C LEU A 403 -14.86 12.77 -2.28
N ARG A 404 -16.13 13.20 -2.31
CA ARG A 404 -17.12 12.73 -3.31
C ARG A 404 -16.68 13.07 -4.73
N ASP A 405 -16.18 14.28 -4.94
CA ASP A 405 -15.65 14.72 -6.22
C ASP A 405 -14.40 13.93 -6.62
N TYR A 406 -13.54 13.56 -5.66
CA TYR A 406 -12.40 12.68 -5.92
C TYR A 406 -12.83 11.30 -6.40
N LEU A 407 -13.76 10.64 -5.70
CA LEU A 407 -14.25 9.33 -6.10
C LEU A 407 -15.00 9.39 -7.43
N SER A 408 -15.77 10.45 -7.65
CA SER A 408 -16.43 10.74 -8.93
C SER A 408 -15.42 10.96 -10.06
N TRP A 409 -14.30 11.64 -9.78
CA TRP A 409 -13.21 11.83 -10.74
C TRP A 409 -12.58 10.49 -11.13
N ARG A 410 -12.32 9.60 -10.16
CA ARG A 410 -11.78 8.25 -10.43
C ARG A 410 -12.77 7.38 -11.20
N GLN A 411 -14.06 7.44 -10.89
CA GLN A 411 -15.07 6.66 -11.63
C GLN A 411 -15.33 7.20 -13.04
N ALA A 412 -15.29 8.52 -13.25
CA ALA A 412 -15.35 9.11 -14.58
C ALA A 412 -14.15 8.69 -15.44
N ASP A 413 -12.95 8.64 -14.85
CA ASP A 413 -11.72 8.15 -15.50
C ASP A 413 -11.86 6.66 -15.91
N CYS A 414 -12.42 5.82 -15.03
CA CYS A 414 -12.76 4.42 -15.34
C CYS A 414 -13.67 4.31 -16.57
N HIS A 415 -14.77 5.08 -16.61
CA HIS A 415 -15.71 5.05 -17.73
C HIS A 415 -15.06 5.46 -19.06
N ILE A 416 -14.30 6.57 -19.05
CA ILE A 416 -13.64 7.09 -20.26
C ILE A 416 -12.61 6.08 -20.78
N ASN A 417 -11.75 5.56 -19.89
CA ASN A 417 -10.70 4.61 -20.26
C ASN A 417 -11.29 3.27 -20.73
N ASN A 418 -12.31 2.75 -20.05
CA ASN A 418 -12.94 1.49 -20.45
C ASN A 418 -13.62 1.62 -21.82
N LEU A 419 -14.41 2.68 -22.06
CA LEU A 419 -15.05 2.88 -23.37
C LEU A 419 -14.01 2.96 -24.49
N PHE A 420 -12.94 3.74 -24.29
CA PHE A 420 -11.84 3.83 -25.25
C PHE A 420 -11.18 2.46 -25.50
N ASN A 421 -10.80 1.76 -24.44
CA ASN A 421 -10.11 0.46 -24.53
C ASN A 421 -10.99 -0.61 -25.20
N THR A 422 -12.30 -0.65 -24.89
CA THR A 422 -13.21 -1.60 -25.51
C THR A 422 -13.31 -1.39 -27.02
N VAL A 423 -13.45 -0.14 -27.48
CA VAL A 423 -13.49 0.13 -28.93
C VAL A 423 -12.14 -0.18 -29.57
N PHE A 424 -11.05 0.28 -28.95
CA PHE A 424 -9.68 0.09 -29.43
C PHE A 424 -9.35 -1.39 -29.63
N TRP A 425 -9.60 -2.23 -28.64
CA TRP A 425 -9.26 -3.65 -28.74
C TRP A 425 -10.22 -4.43 -29.65
N ASN A 426 -11.48 -4.04 -29.80
CA ASN A 426 -12.36 -4.65 -30.82
C ASN A 426 -11.89 -4.28 -32.24
N LEU A 427 -11.47 -3.02 -32.47
CA LEU A 427 -10.88 -2.60 -33.75
C LEU A 427 -9.61 -3.40 -34.09
N VAL A 428 -8.77 -3.70 -33.10
CA VAL A 428 -7.55 -4.48 -33.30
C VAL A 428 -7.85 -5.97 -33.49
N GLN A 429 -8.58 -6.58 -32.56
CA GLN A 429 -8.76 -8.03 -32.51
C GLN A 429 -9.81 -8.55 -33.49
N LYS A 430 -10.91 -7.82 -33.69
CA LYS A 430 -12.01 -8.21 -34.59
C LYS A 430 -11.98 -7.43 -35.90
N GLY A 431 -11.60 -6.16 -35.86
CA GLY A 431 -11.49 -5.31 -37.04
C GLY A 431 -10.21 -5.51 -37.85
N GLY A 432 -9.23 -6.25 -37.32
CA GLY A 432 -7.96 -6.54 -38.00
C GLY A 432 -7.04 -5.32 -38.18
N LEU A 433 -7.31 -4.20 -37.49
CA LEU A 433 -6.45 -3.02 -37.53
C LEU A 433 -5.19 -3.24 -36.69
N THR A 434 -4.10 -2.60 -37.12
CA THR A 434 -2.93 -2.42 -36.24
C THR A 434 -3.25 -1.46 -35.10
N THR A 435 -2.49 -1.53 -34.01
CA THR A 435 -2.65 -0.61 -32.86
C THR A 435 -2.57 0.86 -33.27
N SER A 436 -1.65 1.22 -34.17
CA SER A 436 -1.53 2.59 -34.69
C SER A 436 -2.72 3.03 -35.54
N GLN A 437 -3.28 2.14 -36.35
CA GLN A 437 -4.48 2.44 -37.14
C GLN A 437 -5.72 2.62 -36.26
N ALA A 438 -5.88 1.77 -35.25
CA ALA A 438 -6.97 1.89 -34.29
C ALA A 438 -6.87 3.21 -33.50
N GLU A 439 -5.67 3.63 -33.09
CA GLU A 439 -5.46 4.90 -32.42
C GLU A 439 -5.78 6.10 -33.32
N GLU A 440 -5.36 6.08 -34.58
CA GLU A 440 -5.68 7.14 -35.55
C GLU A 440 -7.19 7.23 -35.79
N LYS A 441 -7.88 6.09 -35.95
CA LYS A 441 -9.34 6.03 -36.14
C LYS A 441 -10.11 6.60 -34.94
N LEU A 442 -9.61 6.39 -33.73
CA LEU A 442 -10.24 6.90 -32.50
C LEU A 442 -9.85 8.34 -32.16
N ARG A 443 -8.88 8.92 -32.86
CA ARG A 443 -8.40 10.28 -32.57
C ARG A 443 -9.50 11.30 -32.84
N GLY A 444 -9.77 12.16 -31.85
CA GLY A 444 -10.77 13.22 -31.95
C GLY A 444 -12.23 12.76 -31.83
N THR A 445 -12.48 11.45 -31.73
CA THR A 445 -13.84 10.92 -31.55
C THR A 445 -14.40 11.23 -30.16
N LEU A 446 -15.71 11.44 -30.08
CA LEU A 446 -16.46 11.62 -28.83
C LEU A 446 -16.92 10.28 -28.26
N SER A 447 -17.66 10.30 -27.15
CA SER A 447 -18.24 9.09 -26.55
C SER A 447 -19.36 8.50 -27.39
N GLY A 448 -20.18 9.34 -28.05
CA GLY A 448 -21.23 8.91 -28.98
C GLY A 448 -20.66 8.09 -30.13
N ASP A 449 -19.67 8.63 -30.83
CA ASP A 449 -18.99 7.96 -31.95
C ASP A 449 -18.41 6.59 -31.56
N LYS A 450 -17.81 6.49 -30.37
CA LYS A 450 -17.26 5.21 -29.85
C LYS A 450 -18.36 4.16 -29.65
N ASN A 451 -19.51 4.56 -29.10
CA ASN A 451 -20.64 3.66 -28.95
C ASN A 451 -21.20 3.24 -30.32
N GLU A 452 -21.28 4.17 -31.28
CA GLU A 452 -21.73 3.88 -32.63
C GLU A 452 -20.79 2.91 -33.37
N ILE A 453 -19.48 3.06 -33.22
CA ILE A 453 -18.48 2.12 -33.77
C ILE A 453 -18.67 0.72 -33.16
N LEU A 454 -18.79 0.62 -31.83
CA LEU A 454 -19.03 -0.67 -31.15
C LEU A 454 -20.30 -1.35 -31.64
N PHE A 455 -21.38 -0.59 -31.79
CA PHE A 455 -22.67 -1.14 -32.19
C PHE A 455 -22.69 -1.50 -33.68
N SER A 456 -22.26 -0.60 -34.56
CA SER A 456 -22.40 -0.76 -36.01
C SER A 456 -21.38 -1.74 -36.60
N GLU A 457 -20.12 -1.70 -36.15
CA GLU A 457 -19.07 -2.55 -36.72
C GLU A 457 -18.95 -3.90 -36.00
N PHE A 458 -19.29 -3.98 -34.71
CA PHE A 458 -19.07 -5.17 -33.89
C PHE A 458 -20.33 -5.76 -33.26
N ASN A 459 -21.49 -5.11 -33.44
CA ASN A 459 -22.76 -5.49 -32.81
C ASN A 459 -22.64 -5.60 -31.27
N ILE A 460 -21.85 -4.71 -30.66
CA ILE A 460 -21.62 -4.64 -29.21
C ILE A 460 -22.37 -3.45 -28.64
N ASN A 461 -23.27 -3.71 -27.70
CA ASN A 461 -23.87 -2.67 -26.88
C ASN A 461 -23.03 -2.47 -25.61
N TYR A 462 -22.29 -1.36 -25.53
CA TYR A 462 -21.45 -1.03 -24.37
C TYR A 462 -22.23 -1.04 -23.05
N ASN A 463 -23.53 -0.69 -23.06
CA ASN A 463 -24.34 -0.70 -21.84
C ASN A 463 -24.61 -2.10 -21.27
N ASN A 464 -24.32 -3.15 -22.04
CA ASN A 464 -24.41 -4.54 -21.60
C ASN A 464 -23.06 -5.10 -21.12
N GLU A 465 -21.96 -4.35 -21.27
CA GLU A 465 -20.66 -4.77 -20.72
C GLU A 465 -20.74 -4.90 -19.19
N PRO A 466 -19.95 -5.80 -18.58
CA PRO A 466 -19.94 -6.01 -17.14
C PRO A 466 -19.77 -4.72 -16.34
N LEU A 467 -20.54 -4.59 -15.24
CA LEU A 467 -20.50 -3.40 -14.40
C LEU A 467 -19.11 -3.16 -13.78
N ILE A 468 -18.39 -4.23 -13.42
CA ILE A 468 -17.02 -4.14 -12.93
C ILE A 468 -16.07 -3.43 -13.91
N HIS A 469 -16.28 -3.61 -15.23
CA HIS A 469 -15.47 -2.92 -16.26
C HIS A 469 -15.89 -1.46 -16.44
N ARG A 470 -17.19 -1.17 -16.35
CA ARG A 470 -17.75 0.17 -16.63
C ARG A 470 -17.73 1.12 -15.44
N LYS A 471 -17.80 0.60 -14.23
CA LYS A 471 -17.96 1.35 -12.99
C LYS A 471 -16.80 1.13 -12.01
N GLY A 472 -15.96 0.12 -12.23
CA GLY A 472 -14.93 -0.29 -11.27
C GLY A 472 -15.53 -1.01 -10.07
N THR A 473 -14.79 -1.04 -8.97
CA THR A 473 -15.21 -1.72 -7.73
C THR A 473 -15.09 -0.77 -6.55
N ALA A 474 -16.20 -0.53 -5.86
CA ALA A 474 -16.24 0.10 -4.54
C ALA A 474 -16.26 -0.99 -3.45
N LEU A 475 -15.50 -0.79 -2.39
CA LEU A 475 -15.51 -1.63 -1.19
C LEU A 475 -16.04 -0.82 -0.01
N VAL A 476 -17.05 -1.35 0.66
CA VAL A 476 -17.67 -0.75 1.84
C VAL A 476 -17.81 -1.78 2.95
N TRP A 477 -17.92 -1.32 4.19
CA TRP A 477 -18.21 -2.19 5.33
C TRP A 477 -19.71 -2.42 5.47
N LYS A 478 -20.17 -3.65 5.31
CA LYS A 478 -21.55 -4.04 5.63
C LYS A 478 -21.59 -4.80 6.94
N LYS A 479 -22.60 -4.51 7.78
CA LYS A 479 -22.91 -5.31 8.97
C LYS A 479 -23.62 -6.57 8.51
N ILE A 480 -23.02 -7.73 8.80
CA ILE A 480 -23.58 -9.04 8.47
C ILE A 480 -23.78 -9.81 9.77
N ASP A 481 -24.96 -10.37 9.95
CA ASP A 481 -25.30 -11.24 11.07
C ASP A 481 -24.86 -12.67 10.77
N GLU A 482 -23.82 -13.14 11.46
CA GLU A 482 -23.36 -14.52 11.36
C GLU A 482 -24.01 -15.35 12.48
N ILE A 483 -24.74 -16.40 12.12
CA ILE A 483 -25.28 -17.37 13.07
C ILE A 483 -24.19 -18.41 13.33
N THR A 484 -23.65 -18.45 14.53
CA THR A 484 -22.69 -19.49 14.95
C THR A 484 -23.34 -20.37 16.01
N MET A 485 -23.27 -21.69 15.84
CA MET A 485 -23.68 -22.63 16.88
C MET A 485 -22.61 -22.66 17.96
N LYS A 486 -22.97 -22.30 19.20
CA LYS A 486 -22.10 -22.45 20.36
C LYS A 486 -22.62 -23.57 21.24
N THR A 487 -21.73 -24.49 21.57
CA THR A 487 -21.98 -25.51 22.59
C THR A 487 -21.78 -24.88 23.95
N ILE A 488 -22.85 -24.80 24.75
CA ILE A 488 -22.81 -24.22 26.09
C ILE A 488 -23.16 -25.33 27.10
N LYS A 489 -22.33 -25.44 28.14
CA LYS A 489 -22.56 -26.34 29.28
C LYS A 489 -23.07 -25.49 30.44
N LEU A 490 -24.36 -25.62 30.76
CA LEU A 490 -24.95 -24.89 31.89
C LEU A 490 -24.52 -25.54 33.21
N PRO A 491 -24.36 -24.77 34.31
CA PRO A 491 -23.79 -25.28 35.57
C PRO A 491 -24.55 -26.46 36.21
N ASN A 492 -25.76 -26.77 35.76
CA ASN A 492 -26.65 -27.79 36.34
C ASN A 492 -27.16 -28.84 35.32
N GLU A 493 -26.60 -28.93 34.10
CA GLU A 493 -27.01 -29.94 33.11
C GLU A 493 -25.80 -30.75 32.60
N GLU A 494 -25.87 -32.09 32.67
CA GLU A 494 -24.80 -32.98 32.16
C GLU A 494 -24.70 -32.98 30.62
N LYS A 495 -25.76 -32.56 29.92
CA LYS A 495 -25.81 -32.53 28.45
C LYS A 495 -25.48 -31.15 27.92
N GLU A 496 -24.53 -31.13 26.99
CA GLU A 496 -24.18 -29.96 26.20
C GLU A 496 -25.34 -29.58 25.28
N LYS A 497 -25.75 -28.31 25.29
CA LYS A 497 -26.78 -27.77 24.39
C LYS A 497 -26.11 -26.89 23.34
N GLU A 498 -26.46 -27.11 22.07
CA GLU A 498 -26.11 -26.21 20.99
C GLU A 498 -27.10 -25.05 20.94
N ILE A 499 -26.60 -23.83 21.10
CA ILE A 499 -27.39 -22.61 21.02
C ILE A 499 -26.91 -21.82 19.81
N ALA A 500 -27.85 -21.42 18.95
CA ALA A 500 -27.59 -20.49 17.85
C ALA A 500 -27.33 -19.09 18.42
N VAL A 501 -26.11 -18.58 18.24
CA VAL A 501 -25.71 -17.23 18.65
C VAL A 501 -25.49 -16.39 17.41
N THR A 502 -26.34 -15.39 17.22
CA THR A 502 -26.17 -14.38 16.17
C THR A 502 -25.11 -13.37 16.60
N ARG A 503 -24.05 -13.23 15.81
CA ARG A 503 -22.98 -12.24 16.01
C ARG A 503 -22.91 -11.33 14.79
N THR A 504 -23.25 -10.07 14.96
CA THR A 504 -23.05 -9.04 13.93
C THR A 504 -21.56 -8.76 13.78
N ARG A 505 -21.02 -8.91 12.57
CA ARG A 505 -19.65 -8.50 12.21
C ARG A 505 -19.68 -7.53 11.04
N LYS A 506 -18.72 -6.62 10.98
CA LYS A 506 -18.48 -5.82 9.78
C LYS A 506 -17.65 -6.64 8.81
N LYS A 507 -18.10 -6.78 7.56
CA LYS A 507 -17.38 -7.46 6.48
C LYS A 507 -17.25 -6.52 5.28
N VAL A 508 -16.10 -6.56 4.62
CA VAL A 508 -15.85 -5.78 3.40
C VAL A 508 -16.65 -6.41 2.26
N THR A 509 -17.48 -5.60 1.59
CA THR A 509 -18.34 -6.04 0.47
C THR A 509 -18.02 -5.22 -0.78
N SER A 510 -17.93 -5.90 -1.93
CA SER A 510 -17.72 -5.29 -3.24
C SER A 510 -19.02 -4.87 -3.91
N LEU A 511 -19.05 -3.65 -4.44
CA LEU A 511 -20.17 -3.04 -5.16
C LEU A 511 -19.68 -2.49 -6.50
N HIS A 512 -20.46 -2.69 -7.55
CA HIS A 512 -20.20 -2.18 -8.90
C HIS A 512 -21.31 -1.21 -9.32
N CYS A 513 -21.41 -0.08 -8.62
CA CYS A 513 -22.49 0.90 -8.75
C CYS A 513 -21.95 2.30 -9.06
N ASP A 514 -22.86 3.26 -9.29
CA ASP A 514 -22.51 4.65 -9.55
C ASP A 514 -22.23 5.40 -8.23
N LEU A 515 -21.02 5.95 -8.11
CA LEU A 515 -20.59 6.77 -6.96
C LEU A 515 -20.75 8.27 -7.23
N ILE A 516 -21.15 8.65 -8.45
CA ILE A 516 -21.27 10.04 -8.89
C ILE A 516 -22.61 10.63 -8.44
N GLY A 517 -23.70 9.87 -8.60
CA GLY A 517 -25.04 10.24 -8.14
C GLY A 517 -25.19 10.23 -6.62
N GLU A 518 -26.33 10.73 -6.14
CA GLU A 518 -26.63 10.80 -4.70
C GLU A 518 -27.02 9.44 -4.10
N GLU A 519 -27.64 8.54 -4.87
CA GLU A 519 -28.22 7.27 -4.40
C GLU A 519 -27.27 6.44 -3.54
N PHE A 520 -26.01 6.27 -3.98
CA PHE A 520 -25.00 5.55 -3.21
C PHE A 520 -24.70 6.20 -1.86
N TRP A 521 -24.64 7.53 -1.82
CA TRP A 521 -24.31 8.29 -0.62
C TRP A 521 -25.49 8.39 0.36
N GLU A 522 -26.71 8.29 -0.16
CA GLU A 522 -27.93 8.16 0.67
C GLU A 522 -28.04 6.76 1.28
N GLU A 523 -27.78 5.70 0.50
CA GLU A 523 -27.76 4.31 0.99
C GLU A 523 -26.64 4.06 2.01
N HIS A 524 -25.48 4.72 1.82
CA HIS A 524 -24.28 4.56 2.64
C HIS A 524 -23.87 5.85 3.37
N SER A 525 -24.85 6.53 3.97
CA SER A 525 -24.65 7.78 4.70
C SER A 525 -23.59 7.68 5.80
N GLU A 526 -23.44 6.51 6.42
CA GLU A 526 -22.45 6.23 7.47
C GLU A 526 -20.99 6.42 7.04
N ILE A 527 -20.71 6.45 5.73
CA ILE A 527 -19.35 6.68 5.21
C ILE A 527 -18.93 8.14 5.42
N LEU A 528 -19.88 9.08 5.33
CA LEU A 528 -19.63 10.52 5.36
C LEU A 528 -20.05 11.20 6.67
N GLU A 529 -20.77 10.48 7.54
CA GLU A 529 -21.15 10.94 8.86
C GLU A 529 -19.91 11.24 9.71
N ASP A 530 -19.80 12.48 10.18
CA ASP A 530 -18.91 12.80 11.29
C ASP A 530 -19.64 12.33 12.56
N ASP A 531 -19.18 11.23 13.20
CA ASP A 531 -19.68 10.87 14.54
C ASP A 531 -19.50 12.09 15.44
N SER A 532 -20.62 12.74 15.78
CA SER A 532 -20.72 13.98 16.55
C SER A 532 -20.10 13.88 17.94
#